data_AF-A0A852WVL0-F1
#
_entry.id   AF-A0A852WVL0-F1
#
_cell.length_a   1.000
_cell.length_b   1.000
_cell.length_c   1.000
_cell.angle_alpha   90.00
_cell.angle_beta   90.00
_cell.angle_gamma   90.00
#
_symmetry.space_group_name_H-M   'P 1'
#
loop_
_entity.id
_entity.type
_entity.pdbx_description
1 polymer ?
#
loop_
_entity_poly.entity_id
_entity_poly.type
_entity_poly.pdbx_seq_one_letter_code
_entity_poly.pdbx_strand_id
1 'polypeptide(L)'
;MTPNELAAGLGISGQTLRAFLRREYGNLASRFDTRWDLTPEQVERARSHFARRRVAPTGVAATEQPTRVREPQPSAPVSRSSQEWTDVLEAPRTRSSALNKAEIPAQPGLYAWFRDGECLYLGIAGDLRDRLTSHRSASNDLSRSTFRSWVAVHVLGLDRATTRQRPSIVTDDQARAVNAWIAACDLAWLTQATREDAAVLESSLLAEQQPLLNAK
;
A
#
# COMPACT_ATOMS: atom_id res chain seq x y z
N MET A 1 -11.96 -10.61 23.62
CA MET A 1 -11.77 -9.16 23.37
C MET A 1 -10.93 -9.04 22.12
N THR A 2 -11.44 -8.37 21.11
CA THR A 2 -10.75 -8.25 19.82
C THR A 2 -9.70 -7.13 19.86
N PRO A 3 -8.69 -7.16 18.97
CA PRO A 3 -7.74 -6.06 18.85
C PRO A 3 -8.39 -4.70 18.59
N ASN A 4 -9.49 -4.65 17.84
CA ASN A 4 -10.16 -3.39 17.54
C ASN A 4 -10.85 -2.80 18.77
N GLU A 5 -11.51 -3.63 19.57
CA GLU A 5 -12.12 -3.22 20.84
C GLU A 5 -11.08 -2.65 21.81
N LEU A 6 -9.93 -3.33 21.94
CA LEU A 6 -8.85 -2.86 22.80
C LEU A 6 -8.23 -1.56 22.27
N ALA A 7 -8.01 -1.45 20.96
CA ALA A 7 -7.45 -0.24 20.35
C ALA A 7 -8.36 0.98 20.56
N ALA A 8 -9.68 0.80 20.41
CA ALA A 8 -10.67 1.83 20.70
C ALA A 8 -10.60 2.27 22.18
N GLY A 9 -10.53 1.32 23.14
CA GLY A 9 -10.38 1.64 24.56
C GLY A 9 -9.08 2.37 24.92
N LEU A 10 -8.02 2.13 24.15
CA LEU A 10 -6.72 2.81 24.31
C LEU A 10 -6.64 4.16 23.56
N GLY A 11 -7.60 4.47 22.70
CA GLY A 11 -7.58 5.65 21.83
C GLY A 11 -6.42 5.63 20.82
N ILE A 12 -6.09 4.46 20.28
CA ILE A 12 -5.08 4.28 19.23
C ILE A 12 -5.69 3.56 18.03
N SER A 13 -5.01 3.59 16.88
CA SER A 13 -5.46 2.81 15.73
C SER A 13 -5.30 1.30 15.96
N GLY A 14 -6.21 0.50 15.39
CA GLY A 14 -6.08 -0.97 15.41
C GLY A 14 -4.80 -1.47 14.73
N GLN A 15 -4.29 -0.74 13.74
CA GLN A 15 -3.00 -1.04 13.09
C GLN A 15 -1.83 -0.87 14.06
N THR A 16 -1.79 0.23 14.82
CA THR A 16 -0.77 0.49 15.84
C THR A 16 -0.74 -0.62 16.89
N LEU A 17 -1.91 -1.06 17.37
CA LEU A 17 -1.99 -2.15 18.33
C LEU A 17 -1.49 -3.48 17.74
N ARG A 18 -1.92 -3.84 16.52
CA ARG A 18 -1.49 -5.10 15.87
C ARG A 18 0.01 -5.12 15.58
N ALA A 19 0.59 -3.99 15.18
CA ALA A 19 2.04 -3.87 14.97
C ALA A 19 2.81 -4.11 16.28
N PHE A 20 2.34 -3.52 17.39
CA PHE A 20 2.90 -3.76 18.72
C PHE A 20 2.82 -5.25 19.10
N LEU A 21 1.64 -5.86 18.98
CA LEU A 21 1.43 -7.25 19.36
C LEU A 21 2.32 -8.20 18.54
N ARG A 22 2.42 -8.01 17.21
CA ARG A 22 3.29 -8.84 16.36
C ARG A 22 4.77 -8.74 16.72
N ARG A 23 5.23 -7.56 17.16
CA ARG A 23 6.61 -7.39 17.61
C ARG A 23 6.88 -8.13 18.93
N GLU A 24 5.92 -8.12 19.84
CA GLU A 24 6.08 -8.70 21.18
C GLU A 24 5.87 -10.23 21.20
N TYR A 25 4.90 -10.73 20.44
CA TYR A 25 4.45 -12.14 20.48
C TYR A 25 4.67 -12.88 19.16
N GLY A 26 5.31 -12.25 18.17
CA GLY A 26 5.63 -12.87 16.88
C GLY A 26 4.42 -13.02 15.97
N ASN A 27 4.32 -14.17 15.29
CA ASN A 27 3.36 -14.41 14.23
C ASN A 27 1.96 -14.70 14.80
N LEU A 28 1.29 -13.64 15.22
CA LEU A 28 -0.13 -13.65 15.55
C LEU A 28 -0.92 -13.77 14.25
N ALA A 29 -2.11 -14.39 14.30
CA ALA A 29 -2.98 -14.74 13.18
C ALA A 29 -2.84 -13.81 11.93
N SER A 30 -2.92 -14.43 10.74
CA SER A 30 -2.67 -13.81 9.44
C SER A 30 -3.22 -12.37 9.32
N ARG A 31 -2.58 -11.52 8.51
CA ARG A 31 -2.88 -10.08 8.32
C ARG A 31 -4.37 -9.76 8.03
N PHE A 32 -5.16 -10.77 7.66
CA PHE A 32 -6.58 -10.67 7.29
C PHE A 32 -7.55 -11.27 8.32
N ASP A 33 -7.05 -11.86 9.40
CA ASP A 33 -7.91 -12.44 10.43
C ASP A 33 -8.37 -11.33 11.38
N THR A 34 -9.59 -10.85 11.19
CA THR A 34 -10.18 -9.78 12.02
C THR A 34 -10.89 -10.32 13.25
N ARG A 35 -11.01 -11.65 13.38
CA ARG A 35 -11.76 -12.33 14.44
C ARG A 35 -10.88 -13.26 15.28
N TRP A 36 -9.74 -12.75 15.72
CA TRP A 36 -8.95 -13.46 16.74
C TRP A 36 -9.05 -12.70 18.05
N ASP A 37 -9.27 -13.45 19.13
CA ASP A 37 -9.37 -12.91 20.48
C ASP A 37 -7.98 -12.77 21.10
N LEU A 38 -7.77 -11.65 21.80
CA LEU A 38 -6.58 -11.42 22.60
C LEU A 38 -6.67 -12.21 23.91
N THR A 39 -5.55 -12.81 24.31
CA THR A 39 -5.45 -13.40 25.65
C THR A 39 -5.43 -12.29 26.71
N PRO A 40 -5.87 -12.57 27.95
CA PRO A 40 -5.81 -11.59 29.04
C PRO A 40 -4.40 -10.99 29.25
N GLU A 41 -3.36 -11.79 29.06
CA GLU A 41 -1.96 -11.37 29.14
C GLU A 41 -1.61 -10.32 28.06
N GLN A 42 -2.01 -10.56 26.81
CA GLN A 42 -1.80 -9.62 25.70
C GLN A 42 -2.53 -8.30 25.92
N VAL A 43 -3.75 -8.36 26.46
CA VAL A 43 -4.54 -7.17 26.80
C VAL A 43 -3.82 -6.33 27.86
N GLU A 44 -3.36 -6.95 28.94
CA GLU A 44 -2.70 -6.25 30.04
C GLU A 44 -1.36 -5.64 29.62
N ARG A 45 -0.56 -6.40 28.84
CA ARG A 45 0.71 -5.93 28.29
C ARG A 45 0.52 -4.71 27.38
N ALA A 46 -0.49 -4.73 26.51
CA ALA A 46 -0.81 -3.60 25.65
C ALA A 46 -1.27 -2.37 26.44
N ARG A 47 -2.14 -2.54 27.44
CA ARG A 47 -2.58 -1.44 28.33
C ARG A 47 -1.39 -0.79 29.02
N SER A 48 -0.51 -1.59 29.61
CA SER A 48 0.71 -1.10 30.27
C SER A 48 1.64 -0.31 29.33
N HIS A 49 1.80 -0.76 28.08
CA HIS A 49 2.62 -0.08 27.09
C HIS A 49 2.07 1.30 26.69
N PHE A 50 0.77 1.37 26.39
CA PHE A 50 0.15 2.61 25.88
C PHE A 50 -0.30 3.59 26.98
N ALA A 51 -0.49 3.13 28.22
CA ALA A 51 -0.76 4.00 29.37
C ALA A 51 0.38 5.00 29.61
N ARG A 52 1.63 4.59 29.38
CA ARG A 52 2.82 5.45 29.57
C ARG A 52 2.94 6.58 28.53
N ARG A 53 2.20 6.50 27.43
CA ARG A 53 2.26 7.49 26.32
C ARG A 53 1.20 8.58 26.41
N ARG A 54 0.25 8.52 27.34
CA ARG A 54 -0.83 9.50 27.50
C ARG A 54 -0.47 10.73 28.36
N VAL A 55 0.81 11.04 28.54
CA VAL A 55 1.21 12.20 29.35
C VAL A 55 1.32 13.46 28.49
N ALA A 56 0.48 14.43 28.90
CA ALA A 56 0.39 15.86 28.60
C ALA A 56 -0.43 16.31 27.36
N PRO A 57 -1.58 16.97 27.59
CA PRO A 57 -2.13 17.93 26.63
C PRO A 57 -1.28 19.21 26.71
N THR A 58 -0.58 19.52 25.63
CA THR A 58 0.13 20.80 25.49
C THR A 58 -0.90 21.91 25.32
N GLY A 59 -1.16 22.65 26.40
CA GLY A 59 -1.92 23.88 26.37
C GLY A 59 -1.20 24.92 25.51
N VAL A 60 -1.88 25.42 24.49
CA VAL A 60 -1.38 26.48 23.62
C VAL A 60 -1.84 27.81 24.22
N ALA A 61 -0.93 28.49 24.91
CA ALA A 61 -1.07 29.91 25.21
C ALA A 61 -0.52 30.70 24.02
N ALA A 62 -1.37 31.53 23.42
CA ALA A 62 -0.99 32.46 22.38
C ALA A 62 -0.05 33.53 22.96
N THR A 63 1.12 33.71 22.36
CA THR A 63 1.96 34.89 22.57
C THR A 63 2.40 35.38 21.19
N GLU A 64 1.91 36.55 20.83
CA GLU A 64 2.28 37.28 19.62
C GLU A 64 3.79 37.60 19.66
N GLN A 65 4.53 37.15 18.66
CA GLN A 65 5.92 37.56 18.43
C GLN A 65 6.00 38.53 17.23
N PRO A 66 6.84 39.58 17.34
CA PRO A 66 6.94 40.62 16.34
C PRO A 66 7.74 40.17 15.11
N THR A 67 7.36 40.74 13.97
CA THR A 67 7.87 40.51 12.62
C THR A 67 9.39 40.69 12.54
N ARG A 68 10.16 39.58 12.57
CA ARG A 68 11.56 39.56 12.12
C ARG A 68 11.61 39.08 10.68
N VAL A 69 12.32 39.85 9.86
CA VAL A 69 12.70 39.50 8.48
C VAL A 69 13.44 38.16 8.51
N ARG A 70 12.83 37.12 7.93
CA ARG A 70 13.31 35.74 7.98
C ARG A 70 14.34 35.51 6.90
N GLU A 71 15.60 35.43 7.32
CA GLU A 71 16.71 34.88 6.56
C GLU A 71 16.37 33.44 6.10
N PRO A 72 16.70 33.02 4.86
CA PRO A 72 16.28 31.73 4.34
C PRO A 72 16.89 30.60 5.17
N GLN A 73 16.03 29.89 5.92
CA GLN A 73 16.45 28.71 6.65
C GLN A 73 16.82 27.58 5.69
N PRO A 74 17.93 26.87 5.93
CA PRO A 74 18.26 25.66 5.19
C PRO A 74 17.14 24.63 5.39
N SER A 75 16.67 24.05 4.28
CA SER A 75 15.60 23.06 4.23
C SER A 75 15.85 21.92 5.23
N ALA A 76 14.83 21.58 6.03
CA ALA A 76 14.89 20.44 6.92
C ALA A 76 15.21 19.15 6.13
N PRO A 77 15.92 18.17 6.73
CA PRO A 77 16.22 16.91 6.06
C PRO A 77 14.92 16.20 5.66
N VAL A 78 14.79 15.88 4.37
CA VAL A 78 13.69 15.09 3.82
C VAL A 78 13.71 13.71 4.50
N SER A 79 12.56 13.22 4.97
CA SER A 79 12.48 11.87 5.53
C SER A 79 12.84 10.85 4.46
N ARG A 80 13.41 9.71 4.86
CA ARG A 80 13.74 8.63 3.91
C ARG A 80 12.52 8.18 3.10
N SER A 81 11.33 8.15 3.72
CA SER A 81 10.09 7.77 3.04
C SER A 81 9.69 8.74 1.92
N SER A 82 9.88 10.05 2.12
CA SER A 82 9.57 11.03 1.09
C SER A 82 10.58 11.00 -0.07
N GLN A 83 11.84 10.62 0.20
CA GLN A 83 12.80 10.35 -0.88
C GLN A 83 12.42 9.07 -1.64
N GLU A 84 12.11 7.98 -0.94
CA GLU A 84 11.65 6.73 -1.56
C GLU A 84 10.41 6.94 -2.45
N TRP A 85 9.48 7.80 -2.01
CA TRP A 85 8.32 8.17 -2.81
C TRP A 85 8.69 8.97 -4.06
N THR A 86 9.62 9.92 -3.91
CA THR A 86 10.15 10.69 -5.03
C THR A 86 10.81 9.77 -6.06
N ASP A 87 11.60 8.79 -5.62
CA ASP A 87 12.24 7.81 -6.50
C ASP A 87 11.22 7.01 -7.32
N VAL A 88 10.07 6.65 -6.73
CA VAL A 88 8.97 5.99 -7.46
C VAL A 88 8.32 6.91 -8.48
N LEU A 89 8.13 8.18 -8.15
CA LEU A 89 7.53 9.16 -9.06
C LEU A 89 8.46 9.50 -10.24
N GLU A 90 9.77 9.54 -10.00
CA GLU A 90 10.79 9.90 -10.99
C GLU A 90 11.30 8.70 -11.80
N ALA A 91 11.00 7.47 -11.37
CA ALA A 91 11.39 6.26 -12.07
C ALA A 91 10.91 6.29 -13.55
N PRO A 92 11.75 5.83 -14.50
CA PRO A 92 11.38 5.79 -15.91
C PRO A 92 10.07 5.04 -16.12
N ARG A 93 9.14 5.68 -16.83
CA ARG A 93 7.80 5.15 -17.10
C ARG A 93 7.72 4.64 -18.52
N THR A 94 7.17 3.45 -18.69
CA THR A 94 6.92 2.87 -20.02
C THR A 94 5.43 2.59 -20.17
N ARG A 95 4.89 2.91 -21.35
CA ARG A 95 3.50 2.59 -21.67
C ARG A 95 3.27 1.09 -21.60
N SER A 96 2.26 0.65 -20.85
CA SER A 96 1.93 -0.77 -20.68
C SER A 96 1.71 -1.50 -22.00
N SER A 97 1.09 -0.84 -22.99
CA SER A 97 0.91 -1.39 -24.34
C SER A 97 2.20 -1.51 -25.14
N ALA A 98 3.21 -0.67 -24.89
CA ALA A 98 4.48 -0.66 -25.61
C ALA A 98 5.57 -1.51 -24.96
N LEU A 99 5.39 -1.90 -23.69
CA LEU A 99 6.40 -2.58 -22.89
C LEU A 99 6.73 -3.98 -23.44
N ASN A 100 8.00 -4.21 -23.77
CA ASN A 100 8.49 -5.54 -24.13
C ASN A 100 8.78 -6.35 -22.85
N LYS A 101 8.37 -7.63 -22.81
CA LYS A 101 8.63 -8.52 -21.68
C LYS A 101 10.13 -8.62 -21.35
N ALA A 102 10.99 -8.59 -22.36
CA ALA A 102 12.44 -8.70 -22.18
C ALA A 102 13.06 -7.52 -21.42
N GLU A 103 12.44 -6.33 -21.51
CA GLU A 103 12.89 -5.10 -20.83
C GLU A 103 12.59 -5.13 -19.32
N ILE A 104 11.64 -5.98 -18.90
CA ILE A 104 11.29 -6.11 -17.50
C ILE A 104 12.32 -6.99 -16.80
N PRO A 105 12.95 -6.53 -15.71
CA PRO A 105 13.92 -7.34 -14.97
C PRO A 105 13.26 -8.58 -14.34
N ALA A 106 13.92 -9.73 -14.40
CA ALA A 106 13.54 -10.94 -13.69
C ALA A 106 14.16 -10.95 -12.28
N GLN A 107 13.83 -9.91 -11.50
CA GLN A 107 14.34 -9.68 -10.15
C GLN A 107 13.20 -9.28 -9.21
N PRO A 108 13.38 -9.42 -7.89
CA PRO A 108 12.47 -8.84 -6.91
C PRO A 108 12.38 -7.32 -7.07
N GLY A 109 11.24 -6.76 -6.68
CA GLY A 109 11.09 -5.33 -6.65
C GLY A 109 9.66 -4.85 -6.44
N LEU A 110 9.54 -3.52 -6.51
CA LEU A 110 8.30 -2.79 -6.46
C LEU A 110 7.93 -2.32 -7.87
N TYR A 111 6.64 -2.32 -8.19
CA TYR A 111 6.10 -1.74 -9.41
C TYR A 111 4.97 -0.77 -9.09
N ALA A 112 4.88 0.28 -9.90
CA ALA A 112 3.91 1.36 -9.78
C ALA A 112 3.19 1.57 -11.10
N TRP A 113 1.86 1.60 -11.06
CA TRP A 113 1.01 1.89 -12.21
C TRP A 113 0.52 3.32 -12.14
N PHE A 114 0.64 4.02 -13.27
CA PHE A 114 0.26 5.41 -13.40
C PHE A 114 -0.77 5.61 -14.50
N ARG A 115 -1.57 6.66 -14.36
CA ARG A 115 -2.43 7.17 -15.42
C ARG A 115 -2.55 8.67 -15.24
N ASP A 116 -2.42 9.41 -16.34
CA ASP A 116 -2.53 10.87 -16.34
C ASP A 116 -1.60 11.56 -15.31
N GLY A 117 -0.41 10.96 -15.10
CA GLY A 117 0.60 11.42 -14.16
C GLY A 117 0.45 10.89 -12.72
N GLU A 118 -0.73 10.41 -12.33
CA GLU A 118 -1.04 9.97 -10.97
C GLU A 118 -0.69 8.50 -10.71
N CYS A 119 -0.16 8.19 -9.52
CA CYS A 119 0.08 6.82 -9.09
C CYS A 119 -1.23 6.17 -8.64
N LEU A 120 -1.69 5.17 -9.38
CA LEU A 120 -2.95 4.47 -9.14
C LEU A 120 -2.78 3.21 -8.29
N TYR A 121 -1.66 2.50 -8.47
CA TYR A 121 -1.44 1.24 -7.77
C TYR A 121 0.05 0.97 -7.52
N LEU A 122 0.36 0.49 -6.33
CA LEU A 122 1.65 -0.07 -5.94
C LEU A 122 1.52 -1.56 -5.63
N GLY A 123 2.53 -2.32 -6.03
CA GLY A 123 2.66 -3.72 -5.63
C GLY A 123 4.10 -4.20 -5.65
N ILE A 124 4.34 -5.32 -4.98
CA ILE A 124 5.64 -6.00 -4.98
C ILE A 124 5.60 -7.33 -5.75
N ALA A 125 6.77 -7.77 -6.18
CA ALA A 125 6.98 -9.07 -6.80
C ALA A 125 8.31 -9.69 -6.35
N GLY A 126 8.36 -11.02 -6.26
CA GLY A 126 9.64 -11.75 -6.20
C GLY A 126 10.30 -11.88 -7.58
N ASP A 127 9.50 -11.79 -8.64
CA ASP A 127 9.94 -11.67 -10.02
C ASP A 127 9.03 -10.64 -10.72
N LEU A 128 9.58 -9.46 -11.03
CA LEU A 128 8.86 -8.37 -11.68
C LEU A 128 8.34 -8.77 -13.06
N ARG A 129 9.16 -9.45 -13.88
CA ARG A 129 8.80 -9.87 -15.24
C ARG A 129 7.57 -10.77 -15.26
N ASP A 130 7.56 -11.81 -14.45
CA ASP A 130 6.44 -12.76 -14.40
C ASP A 130 5.18 -12.09 -13.85
N ARG A 131 5.32 -11.29 -12.79
CA ARG A 131 4.18 -10.60 -12.18
C ARG A 131 3.54 -9.59 -13.12
N LEU A 132 4.34 -8.76 -13.78
CA LEU A 132 3.86 -7.73 -14.70
C LEU A 132 3.31 -8.34 -15.99
N THR A 133 3.89 -9.44 -16.48
CA THR A 133 3.30 -10.23 -17.57
C THR A 133 1.91 -10.75 -17.20
N SER A 134 1.74 -11.26 -15.97
CA SER A 134 0.43 -11.71 -15.48
C SER A 134 -0.58 -10.56 -15.40
N HIS A 135 -0.17 -9.37 -14.97
CA HIS A 135 -1.02 -8.18 -14.91
C HIS A 135 -1.46 -7.68 -16.29
N ARG A 136 -0.64 -7.91 -17.31
CA ARG A 136 -0.91 -7.55 -18.71
C ARG A 136 -1.61 -8.66 -19.51
N SER A 137 -1.92 -9.80 -18.89
CA SER A 137 -2.62 -10.90 -19.56
C SER A 137 -4.00 -10.45 -20.06
N ALA A 138 -4.36 -10.84 -21.28
CA ALA A 138 -5.67 -10.55 -21.87
C ALA A 138 -6.80 -11.50 -21.41
N SER A 139 -6.52 -12.46 -20.51
CA SER A 139 -7.48 -13.47 -20.07
C SER A 139 -8.72 -12.87 -19.38
N ASN A 140 -9.91 -13.45 -19.60
CA ASN A 140 -11.13 -13.06 -18.87
C ASN A 140 -11.13 -13.51 -17.39
N ASP A 141 -10.19 -14.37 -16.97
CA ASP A 141 -9.96 -14.68 -15.55
C ASP A 141 -9.14 -13.57 -14.88
N LEU A 142 -9.84 -12.63 -14.24
CA LEU A 142 -9.22 -11.54 -13.47
C LEU A 142 -8.76 -11.99 -12.08
N SER A 143 -9.23 -13.14 -11.58
CA SER A 143 -9.07 -13.55 -10.18
C SER A 143 -7.61 -13.80 -9.78
N ARG A 144 -6.72 -14.03 -10.75
CA ARG A 144 -5.28 -14.28 -10.54
C ARG A 144 -4.46 -13.02 -10.31
N SER A 145 -5.00 -11.85 -10.67
CA SER A 145 -4.32 -10.57 -10.54
C SER A 145 -5.09 -9.64 -9.62
N THR A 146 -4.47 -9.30 -8.48
CA THR A 146 -5.04 -8.31 -7.56
C THR A 146 -5.28 -6.97 -8.23
N PHE A 147 -4.30 -6.51 -9.02
CA PHE A 147 -4.37 -5.28 -9.79
C PHE A 147 -5.51 -5.31 -10.81
N ARG A 148 -5.53 -6.27 -11.76
CA ARG A 148 -6.56 -6.35 -12.82
C ARG A 148 -7.97 -6.34 -12.25
N SER A 149 -8.13 -7.02 -11.12
CA SER A 149 -9.42 -7.18 -10.52
C SER A 149 -9.82 -6.00 -9.62
N TRP A 150 -8.89 -5.17 -9.15
CA TRP A 150 -9.21 -3.82 -8.64
C TRP A 150 -9.50 -2.81 -9.77
N VAL A 151 -8.80 -2.91 -10.89
CA VAL A 151 -9.14 -2.15 -12.10
C VAL A 151 -10.57 -2.44 -12.53
N ALA A 152 -11.00 -3.71 -12.51
CA ALA A 152 -12.38 -4.07 -12.82
C ALA A 152 -13.39 -3.46 -11.84
N VAL A 153 -13.09 -3.40 -10.54
CA VAL A 153 -13.94 -2.71 -9.56
C VAL A 153 -14.08 -1.23 -9.94
N HIS A 154 -12.96 -0.58 -10.24
CA HIS A 154 -12.93 0.84 -10.56
C HIS A 154 -13.62 1.18 -11.90
N VAL A 155 -13.32 0.42 -12.96
CA VAL A 155 -13.76 0.72 -14.33
C VAL A 155 -15.20 0.24 -14.59
N LEU A 156 -15.59 -0.88 -13.98
CA LEU A 156 -16.87 -1.53 -14.28
C LEU A 156 -17.89 -1.39 -13.14
N GLY A 157 -17.50 -0.84 -11.99
CA GLY A 157 -18.37 -0.75 -10.80
C GLY A 157 -18.72 -2.11 -10.18
N LEU A 158 -17.97 -3.16 -10.52
CA LEU A 158 -18.16 -4.50 -9.96
C LEU A 158 -17.60 -4.57 -8.53
N ASP A 159 -18.11 -5.49 -7.71
CA ASP A 159 -17.51 -5.74 -6.41
C ASP A 159 -16.30 -6.68 -6.50
N ARG A 160 -15.57 -6.78 -5.38
CA ARG A 160 -14.33 -7.56 -5.31
C ARG A 160 -14.57 -9.07 -5.32
N ALA A 161 -15.70 -9.53 -4.79
CA ALA A 161 -16.07 -10.95 -4.76
C ALA A 161 -16.40 -11.43 -6.18
N THR A 162 -17.19 -10.67 -6.92
CA THR A 162 -17.52 -10.87 -8.33
C THR A 162 -16.26 -10.99 -9.17
N THR A 163 -15.33 -10.03 -9.04
CA THR A 163 -14.10 -10.02 -9.86
C THR A 163 -13.06 -11.08 -9.46
N ARG A 164 -13.18 -11.74 -8.29
CA ARG A 164 -12.38 -12.92 -7.91
C ARG A 164 -13.07 -14.26 -8.17
N GLN A 165 -14.36 -14.27 -8.49
CA GLN A 165 -15.13 -15.50 -8.58
C GLN A 165 -14.52 -16.50 -9.57
N ARG A 166 -14.60 -17.78 -9.22
CA ARG A 166 -14.22 -18.90 -10.08
C ARG A 166 -15.37 -19.91 -10.18
N PRO A 167 -15.80 -20.31 -11.39
CA PRO A 167 -15.37 -19.80 -12.70
C PRO A 167 -15.65 -18.29 -12.86
N SER A 168 -14.88 -17.61 -13.72
CA SER A 168 -15.06 -16.17 -13.96
C SER A 168 -16.43 -15.93 -14.59
N ILE A 169 -17.16 -14.96 -14.03
CA ILE A 169 -18.41 -14.43 -14.61
C ILE A 169 -18.17 -13.10 -15.34
N VAL A 170 -16.92 -12.65 -15.41
CA VAL A 170 -16.52 -11.46 -16.17
C VAL A 170 -16.63 -11.80 -17.65
N THR A 171 -17.50 -11.08 -18.35
CA THR A 171 -17.72 -11.24 -19.79
C THR A 171 -16.49 -10.80 -20.58
N ASP A 172 -16.38 -11.24 -21.84
CA ASP A 172 -15.28 -10.83 -22.70
C ASP A 172 -15.27 -9.31 -22.94
N ASP A 173 -16.44 -8.67 -23.01
CA ASP A 173 -16.57 -7.21 -23.19
C ASP A 173 -16.02 -6.46 -21.97
N GLN A 174 -16.38 -6.92 -20.77
CA GLN A 174 -15.83 -6.39 -19.51
C GLN A 174 -14.32 -6.61 -19.42
N ALA A 175 -13.83 -7.80 -19.79
CA ALA A 175 -12.40 -8.08 -19.82
C ALA A 175 -11.66 -7.19 -20.83
N ARG A 176 -12.24 -6.94 -22.01
CA ARG A 176 -11.69 -6.01 -23.00
C ARG A 176 -11.60 -4.58 -22.47
N ALA A 177 -12.62 -4.09 -21.77
CA ALA A 177 -12.60 -2.76 -21.14
C ALA A 177 -11.49 -2.65 -20.08
N VAL A 178 -11.33 -3.66 -19.22
CA VAL A 178 -10.25 -3.73 -18.22
C VAL A 178 -8.88 -3.76 -18.89
N ASN A 179 -8.71 -4.59 -19.92
CA ASN A 179 -7.44 -4.71 -20.65
C ASN A 179 -7.08 -3.42 -21.37
N ALA A 180 -8.04 -2.75 -22.00
CA ALA A 180 -7.84 -1.46 -22.65
C ALA A 180 -7.41 -0.38 -21.64
N TRP A 181 -8.06 -0.36 -20.46
CA TRP A 181 -7.69 0.56 -19.39
C TRP A 181 -6.25 0.31 -18.90
N ILE A 182 -5.85 -0.95 -18.71
CA ILE A 182 -4.49 -1.33 -18.28
C ILE A 182 -3.44 -1.04 -19.35
N ALA A 183 -3.74 -1.32 -20.62
CA ALA A 183 -2.89 -0.98 -21.75
C ALA A 183 -2.66 0.53 -21.84
N ALA A 184 -3.65 1.31 -21.38
CA ALA A 184 -3.61 2.75 -21.30
C ALA A 184 -2.98 3.32 -20.01
N CYS A 185 -2.29 2.49 -19.21
CA CYS A 185 -1.51 2.95 -18.06
C CYS A 185 -0.02 2.97 -18.39
N ASP A 186 0.73 3.78 -17.65
CA ASP A 186 2.18 3.76 -17.64
C ASP A 186 2.67 2.95 -16.45
N LEU A 187 3.82 2.32 -16.61
CA LEU A 187 4.41 1.43 -15.62
C LEU A 187 5.83 1.87 -15.30
N ALA A 188 6.15 1.94 -14.01
CA ALA A 188 7.52 2.04 -13.52
C ALA A 188 7.81 0.91 -12.52
N TRP A 189 9.09 0.65 -12.28
CA TRP A 189 9.54 -0.32 -11.29
C TRP A 189 10.87 0.09 -10.65
N LEU A 190 11.08 -0.37 -9.42
CA LEU A 190 12.34 -0.31 -8.70
C LEU A 190 12.75 -1.73 -8.33
N THR A 191 13.91 -2.17 -8.81
CA THR A 191 14.48 -3.47 -8.44
C THR A 191 15.00 -3.44 -7.01
N GLN A 192 14.86 -4.56 -6.31
CA GLN A 192 15.33 -4.74 -4.94
C GLN A 192 16.16 -6.02 -4.85
N ALA A 193 17.04 -6.10 -3.85
CA ALA A 193 17.87 -7.29 -3.64
C ALA A 193 16.99 -8.50 -3.27
N THR A 194 15.97 -8.27 -2.44
CA THR A 194 15.06 -9.31 -1.99
C THR A 194 13.60 -8.87 -2.10
N ARG A 195 12.69 -9.84 -1.98
CA ARG A 195 11.25 -9.56 -1.93
C ARG A 195 10.88 -8.88 -0.62
N GLU A 196 11.59 -9.19 0.45
CA GLU A 196 11.42 -8.64 1.79
C GLU A 196 11.75 -7.14 1.80
N ASP A 197 12.84 -6.74 1.14
CA ASP A 197 13.20 -5.32 0.97
C ASP A 197 12.10 -4.56 0.20
N ALA A 198 11.59 -5.17 -0.88
CA ALA A 198 10.46 -4.60 -1.62
C ALA A 198 9.21 -4.45 -0.74
N ALA A 199 8.94 -5.40 0.16
CA ALA A 199 7.80 -5.34 1.07
C ALA A 199 7.94 -4.25 2.15
N VAL A 200 9.16 -4.04 2.66
CA VAL A 200 9.46 -2.93 3.58
C VAL A 200 9.22 -1.59 2.87
N LEU A 201 9.76 -1.46 1.65
CA LEU A 201 9.57 -0.27 0.82
C LEU A 201 8.09 -0.01 0.51
N GLU A 202 7.35 -1.01 0.03
CA GLU A 202 5.90 -0.90 -0.22
C GLU A 202 5.14 -0.44 1.03
N SER A 203 5.47 -1.01 2.20
CA SER A 203 4.82 -0.64 3.45
C SER A 203 5.16 0.80 3.88
N SER A 204 6.37 1.28 3.63
CA SER A 204 6.79 2.67 3.87
C SER A 204 5.98 3.62 2.99
N LEU A 205 5.96 3.36 1.67
CA LEU A 205 5.26 4.16 0.67
C LEU A 205 3.74 4.20 0.91
N LEU A 206 3.13 3.05 1.21
CA LEU A 206 1.68 2.98 1.48
C LEU A 206 1.26 3.62 2.81
N ALA A 207 2.21 3.84 3.73
CA ALA A 207 1.96 4.59 4.95
C ALA A 207 1.97 6.11 4.70
N GLU A 208 2.73 6.57 3.70
CA GLU A 208 2.83 7.97 3.32
C GLU A 208 1.72 8.40 2.35
N GLN A 209 1.46 7.59 1.32
CA GLN A 209 0.40 7.82 0.35
C GLN A 209 -0.39 6.55 0.08
N GLN A 210 -1.71 6.68 -0.11
CA GLN A 210 -2.56 5.57 -0.50
C GLN A 210 -3.04 5.76 -1.94
N PRO A 211 -2.36 5.13 -2.92
CA PRO A 211 -2.86 5.09 -4.29
C PRO A 211 -4.30 4.59 -4.37
N LEU A 212 -5.05 5.12 -5.33
CA LEU A 212 -6.49 4.89 -5.48
C LEU A 212 -6.89 3.40 -5.41
N LEU A 213 -6.13 2.52 -6.06
CA LEU A 213 -6.43 1.09 -6.14
C LEU A 213 -5.81 0.26 -5.00
N ASN A 214 -5.02 0.90 -4.11
CA ASN A 214 -4.52 0.31 -2.87
C ASN A 214 -5.39 0.69 -1.66
N ALA A 215 -6.09 1.83 -1.73
CA ALA A 215 -7.05 2.25 -0.71
C ALA A 215 -8.18 1.20 -0.59
N LYS A 216 -8.46 0.77 0.64
CA LYS A 216 -9.44 -0.27 0.97
C LYS A 216 -10.65 0.32 1.65
#